data_AF-A0A927BVP7-F1
#
_entry.id   AF-A0A927BVP7-F1
#
_cell.length_a   1.000
_cell.length_b   1.000
_cell.length_c   1.000
_cell.angle_alpha   90.00
_cell.angle_beta   90.00
_cell.angle_gamma   90.00
#
_symmetry.space_group_name_H-M   'P 1'
#
loop_
_entity.id
_entity.type
_entity.pdbx_description
1 polymer ?
#
loop_
_entity_poly.entity_id
_entity_poly.type
_entity_poly.pdbx_seq_one_letter_code
_entity_poly.pdbx_strand_id
1 'polypeptide(L)'
;MEVEIDLYRDWLATAREVVLASGAAVPGEQEHEALSRAYYALSSADEAQAIVRAQANAARVAKLQQTLLDNLETVILPDIRSRTGYAGDRLRFRWVYAQEEEHIVEELSEYRIPLGPTPV
;
A
#
# COMPACT_ATOMS: atom_id res chain seq x y z
N MET A 1 5.27 8.86 20.69
CA MET A 1 5.58 8.11 19.47
C MET A 1 4.71 8.67 18.38
N GLU A 2 5.33 9.08 17.28
CA GLU A 2 4.66 9.66 16.11
C GLU A 2 4.68 8.61 14.99
N VAL A 3 3.52 8.32 14.40
CA VAL A 3 3.38 7.28 13.38
C VAL A 3 2.70 7.90 12.16
N GLU A 4 3.42 7.92 11.04
CA GLU A 4 2.90 8.34 9.75
C GLU A 4 2.65 7.10 8.90
N ILE A 5 1.40 6.88 8.48
CA ILE A 5 1.02 5.74 7.64
C ILE A 5 -0.26 6.07 6.85
N ASP A 6 -0.21 5.87 5.53
CA ASP A 6 -1.38 5.92 4.65
C ASP A 6 -1.15 4.98 3.46
N LEU A 7 -1.25 3.67 3.73
CA LEU A 7 -0.90 2.64 2.75
C LEU A 7 -1.80 2.69 1.50
N TYR A 8 -3.05 3.15 1.66
CA TYR A 8 -3.97 3.25 0.53
C TYR A 8 -3.58 4.42 -0.39
N ARG A 9 -3.17 5.56 0.17
CA ARG A 9 -2.66 6.67 -0.63
C ARG A 9 -1.36 6.32 -1.35
N ASP A 10 -0.46 5.57 -0.70
CA ASP A 10 0.75 5.06 -1.34
C ASP A 10 0.43 4.14 -2.52
N TRP A 11 -0.51 3.21 -2.31
CA TRP A 11 -0.99 2.33 -3.38
C TRP A 11 -1.63 3.13 -4.53
N LEU A 12 -2.44 4.14 -4.23
CA LEU A 12 -3.05 5.01 -5.24
C LEU A 12 -2.01 5.78 -6.06
N ALA A 13 -0.92 6.22 -5.44
CA ALA A 13 0.18 6.86 -6.17
C ALA A 13 0.79 5.92 -7.22
N THR A 14 1.01 4.66 -6.84
CA THR A 14 1.49 3.63 -7.78
C THR A 14 0.45 3.32 -8.86
N ALA A 15 -0.82 3.14 -8.48
CA ALA A 15 -1.90 2.90 -9.43
C ALA A 15 -2.01 4.03 -10.47
N ARG A 16 -1.83 5.28 -10.05
CA ARG A 16 -1.78 6.45 -10.93
C ARG A 16 -0.68 6.36 -11.97
N GLU A 17 0.53 6.00 -11.56
CA GLU A 17 1.67 5.86 -12.47
C GLU A 17 1.41 4.75 -13.51
N VAL A 18 0.81 3.63 -13.09
CA VAL A 18 0.46 2.54 -14.00
C VAL A 18 -0.62 2.95 -15.00
N VAL A 19 -1.67 3.63 -14.55
CA VAL A 19 -2.74 4.15 -15.44
C VAL A 19 -2.18 5.19 -16.41
N LEU A 20 -1.28 6.05 -15.95
CA LEU A 20 -0.63 7.03 -16.81
C LEU A 20 0.25 6.35 -17.87
N ALA A 21 1.03 5.34 -17.47
CA ALA A 21 1.92 4.60 -18.35
C ALA A 21 1.18 3.75 -19.40
N SER A 22 -0.07 3.35 -19.12
CA SER A 22 -0.90 2.62 -20.10
C SER A 22 -1.53 3.52 -21.17
N GLY A 23 -1.42 4.85 -21.03
CA GLY A 23 -2.03 5.82 -21.92
C GLY A 23 -3.53 6.06 -21.67
N ALA A 24 -4.08 5.48 -20.60
CA ALA A 24 -5.46 5.73 -20.18
C ALA A 24 -5.62 7.12 -19.54
N ALA A 25 -6.84 7.65 -19.58
CA ALA A 25 -7.16 8.89 -18.89
C ALA A 25 -7.04 8.68 -17.37
N VAL A 26 -6.20 9.50 -16.73
CA VAL A 26 -5.99 9.45 -15.29
C VAL A 26 -7.04 10.34 -14.61
N PRO A 27 -7.88 9.78 -13.70
CA PRO A 27 -8.84 10.57 -12.92
C PRO A 27 -8.16 11.62 -12.05
N GLY A 28 -8.93 12.62 -11.61
CA GLY A 28 -8.42 13.71 -10.76
C GLY A 28 -7.76 13.21 -9.46
N GLU A 29 -6.95 14.04 -8.81
CA GLU A 29 -6.27 13.67 -7.55
C GLU A 29 -7.25 13.26 -6.43
N GLN A 30 -8.44 13.82 -6.43
CA GLN A 30 -9.47 13.54 -5.42
C GLN A 30 -10.36 12.33 -5.75
N GLU A 31 -10.21 11.74 -6.95
CA GLU A 31 -11.09 10.69 -7.46
C GLU A 31 -10.51 9.29 -7.21
N HIS A 32 -10.16 9.01 -5.96
CA HIS A 32 -9.50 7.76 -5.55
C HIS A 32 -10.22 6.49 -6.03
N GLU A 33 -11.55 6.48 -5.93
CA GLU A 33 -12.36 5.35 -6.37
C GLU A 33 -12.31 5.17 -7.89
N ALA A 34 -12.40 6.27 -8.65
CA ALA A 34 -12.29 6.23 -10.10
C ALA A 34 -10.90 5.77 -10.54
N LEU A 35 -9.84 6.22 -9.86
CA LEU A 35 -8.48 5.80 -10.16
C LEU A 35 -8.27 4.30 -9.90
N SER A 36 -8.76 3.80 -8.77
CA SER A 36 -8.69 2.38 -8.43
C SER A 36 -9.42 1.51 -9.47
N ARG A 37 -10.62 1.93 -9.90
CA ARG A 37 -11.36 1.27 -10.98
C ARG A 37 -10.60 1.31 -12.30
N ALA A 38 -10.05 2.46 -12.68
CA ALA A 38 -9.28 2.63 -13.91
C ALA A 38 -8.05 1.70 -13.94
N TYR A 39 -7.34 1.58 -12.81
CA TYR A 39 -6.22 0.64 -12.67
C TYR A 39 -6.66 -0.81 -12.92
N TYR A 40 -7.71 -1.28 -12.26
CA TYR A 40 -8.19 -2.65 -12.45
C TYR A 40 -8.83 -2.90 -13.82
N ALA A 41 -9.36 -1.86 -14.48
CA ALA A 41 -9.91 -1.97 -15.83
C ALA A 41 -8.83 -2.29 -16.88
N LEU A 42 -7.54 -2.02 -16.62
CA LEU A 42 -6.45 -2.37 -17.53
C LEU A 42 -6.26 -3.89 -17.69
N SER A 43 -6.71 -4.68 -16.73
CA SER A 43 -6.52 -6.14 -16.69
C SER A 43 -7.81 -6.95 -16.48
N SER A 44 -8.93 -6.30 -16.18
CA SER A 44 -10.23 -6.94 -16.00
C SER A 44 -10.93 -7.16 -17.35
N ALA A 45 -11.68 -8.24 -17.48
CA ALA A 45 -12.46 -8.53 -18.70
C ALA A 45 -13.66 -7.58 -18.87
N ASP A 46 -14.18 -7.03 -17.78
CA ASP A 46 -15.31 -6.11 -17.77
C ASP A 46 -15.22 -5.12 -16.58
N GLU A 47 -16.05 -4.08 -16.64
CA GLU A 47 -16.11 -3.01 -15.62
C GLU A 47 -16.59 -3.52 -14.25
N ALA A 48 -17.51 -4.48 -14.22
CA ALA A 48 -18.05 -5.01 -12.96
C ALA A 48 -16.94 -5.73 -12.17
N GLN A 49 -16.10 -6.51 -12.84
CA GLN A 49 -14.92 -7.13 -12.25
C GLN A 49 -13.91 -6.09 -11.76
N ALA A 50 -13.68 -5.01 -12.53
CA ALA A 50 -12.78 -3.95 -12.10
C ALA A 50 -13.25 -3.28 -10.79
N ILE A 51 -14.56 -3.05 -10.65
CA ILE A 51 -15.16 -2.50 -9.42
C ILE A 51 -14.99 -3.45 -8.24
N VAL A 52 -15.28 -4.75 -8.42
CA VAL A 52 -15.12 -5.76 -7.36
C VAL A 52 -13.67 -5.84 -6.89
N ARG A 53 -12.70 -5.85 -7.83
CA ARG A 53 -11.27 -5.89 -7.49
C ARG A 53 -10.81 -4.60 -6.80
N ALA A 54 -11.29 -3.45 -7.24
CA ALA A 54 -11.02 -2.16 -6.59
C ALA A 54 -11.47 -2.15 -5.12
N GLN A 55 -12.70 -2.61 -4.86
CA GLN A 55 -13.26 -2.69 -3.51
C GLN A 55 -12.52 -3.71 -2.64
N ALA A 56 -12.23 -4.90 -3.19
CA ALA A 56 -11.48 -5.94 -2.50
C ALA A 56 -10.08 -5.46 -2.10
N ASN A 57 -9.39 -4.73 -2.99
CA ASN A 57 -8.07 -4.18 -2.68
C ASN A 57 -8.12 -3.06 -1.63
N ALA A 58 -9.09 -2.15 -1.72
CA ALA A 58 -9.27 -1.12 -0.69
C ALA A 58 -9.47 -1.74 0.71
N ALA A 59 -10.32 -2.78 0.80
CA ALA A 59 -10.53 -3.51 2.04
C ALA A 59 -9.25 -4.25 2.51
N ARG A 60 -8.50 -4.85 1.59
CA ARG A 60 -7.22 -5.52 1.89
C ARG A 60 -6.20 -4.54 2.45
N VAL A 61 -5.98 -3.40 1.79
CA VAL A 61 -5.00 -2.39 2.21
C VAL A 61 -5.38 -1.79 3.57
N ALA A 62 -6.67 -1.51 3.79
CA ALA A 62 -7.17 -1.06 5.09
C ALA A 62 -6.90 -2.10 6.20
N LYS A 63 -7.14 -3.38 5.92
CA LYS A 63 -6.85 -4.47 6.87
C LYS A 63 -5.35 -4.60 7.17
N LEU A 64 -4.48 -4.45 6.16
CA LEU A 64 -3.03 -4.47 6.34
C LEU A 64 -2.56 -3.33 7.26
N GLN A 65 -3.04 -2.11 7.00
CA GLN A 65 -2.74 -0.95 7.83
C GLN A 65 -3.21 -1.17 9.27
N GLN A 66 -4.44 -1.63 9.47
CA GLN A 66 -4.97 -1.90 10.80
C GLN A 66 -4.15 -2.99 11.52
N THR A 67 -3.79 -4.06 10.82
CA THR A 67 -2.96 -5.15 11.38
C THR A 67 -1.60 -4.62 11.83
N LEU A 68 -0.97 -3.76 11.03
CA LEU A 68 0.31 -3.14 11.38
C LEU A 68 0.17 -2.28 12.64
N LEU A 69 -0.87 -1.44 12.72
CA LEU A 69 -1.14 -0.59 13.87
C LEU A 69 -1.44 -1.40 15.14
N ASP A 70 -2.28 -2.42 15.05
CA ASP A 70 -2.67 -3.28 16.17
C ASP A 70 -1.46 -4.03 16.76
N ASN A 71 -0.46 -4.33 15.93
CA ASN A 71 0.74 -5.06 16.33
C ASN A 71 1.97 -4.15 16.47
N LEU A 72 1.78 -2.83 16.40
CA LEU A 72 2.88 -1.87 16.30
C LEU A 72 3.80 -1.95 17.52
N GLU A 73 3.23 -1.81 18.72
CA GLU A 73 4.01 -1.76 19.95
C GLU A 73 4.49 -3.14 20.42
N THR A 74 3.74 -4.18 20.08
CA THR A 74 3.95 -5.54 20.61
C THR A 74 4.90 -6.37 19.74
N VAL A 75 4.88 -6.17 18.43
CA VAL A 75 5.64 -6.99 17.47
C VAL A 75 6.52 -6.12 16.58
N ILE A 76 5.96 -5.13 15.91
CA ILE A 76 6.66 -4.41 14.83
C ILE A 76 7.80 -3.54 15.36
N LEU A 77 7.54 -2.69 16.34
CA LEU A 77 8.55 -1.79 16.91
C LEU A 77 9.70 -2.56 17.62
N PRO A 78 9.44 -3.59 18.45
CA PRO A 78 10.50 -4.42 18.99
C PRO A 78 11.37 -5.07 17.91
N ASP A 79 10.76 -5.57 16.82
CA ASP A 79 11.49 -6.20 15.73
C ASP A 79 12.32 -5.19 14.93
N ILE A 80 11.76 -4.01 14.62
CA ILE A 80 12.51 -2.88 14.02
C ILE A 80 13.75 -2.57 14.87
N ARG A 81 13.56 -2.33 16.17
CA ARG A 81 14.65 -2.00 17.09
C ARG A 81 15.71 -3.08 17.14
N SER A 82 15.30 -4.34 17.21
CA SER A 82 16.22 -5.48 17.28
C SER A 82 17.02 -5.68 16.00
N ARG A 83 16.42 -5.44 14.83
CA ARG A 83 17.07 -5.71 13.54
C ARG A 83 17.88 -4.54 12.99
N THR A 84 17.45 -3.32 13.26
CA THR A 84 18.03 -2.11 12.67
C THR A 84 18.82 -1.28 13.67
N GLY A 85 18.63 -1.51 14.98
CA GLY A 85 19.18 -0.66 16.03
C GLY A 85 18.51 0.72 16.14
N TYR A 86 17.42 0.96 15.39
CA TYR A 86 16.72 2.23 15.38
C TYR A 86 16.19 2.60 16.77
N ALA A 87 16.53 3.79 17.28
CA ALA A 87 16.15 4.26 18.62
C ALA A 87 15.23 5.50 18.60
N GLY A 88 14.79 5.94 17.41
CA GLY A 88 13.90 7.09 17.27
C GLY A 88 12.49 6.83 17.81
N ASP A 89 11.73 7.91 17.93
CA ASP A 89 10.34 7.95 18.40
C ASP A 89 9.33 8.25 17.27
N ARG A 90 9.82 8.35 16.03
CA ARG A 90 9.05 8.55 14.80
C ARG A 90 9.11 7.30 13.95
N LEU A 91 8.00 6.92 13.34
CA LEU A 91 7.93 5.85 12.35
C LEU A 91 7.16 6.35 11.14
N ARG A 92 7.66 6.05 9.94
CA ARG A 92 6.98 6.36 8.69
C ARG A 92 6.88 5.11 7.85
N PHE A 93 5.66 4.57 7.75
CA PHE A 93 5.39 3.39 6.96
C PHE A 93 4.88 3.75 5.58
N ARG A 94 5.43 3.10 4.56
CA ARG A 94 5.06 3.30 3.17
C ARG A 94 4.80 1.98 2.47
N TRP A 95 3.70 1.89 1.74
CA TRP A 95 3.49 0.78 0.81
C TRP A 95 4.31 1.00 -0.47
N VAL A 96 5.03 -0.02 -0.91
CA VAL A 96 5.81 0.01 -2.16
C VAL A 96 5.62 -1.27 -2.95
N TYR A 97 5.67 -1.15 -4.27
CA TYR A 97 5.74 -2.27 -5.19
C TYR A 97 7.12 -2.29 -5.85
N ALA A 98 7.92 -3.33 -5.58
CA ALA A 98 9.27 -3.45 -6.10
C ALA A 98 9.63 -4.92 -6.31
N GLN A 99 10.36 -5.22 -7.39
CA GLN A 99 10.83 -6.58 -7.70
C GLN A 99 9.68 -7.61 -7.73
N GLU A 100 8.55 -7.23 -8.34
CA GLU A 100 7.34 -8.06 -8.47
C GLU A 100 6.59 -8.36 -7.14
N GLU A 101 7.04 -7.79 -6.02
CA GLU A 101 6.48 -8.04 -4.68
C GLU A 101 6.04 -6.75 -3.97
N GLU A 102 4.97 -6.88 -3.18
CA GLU A 102 4.49 -5.81 -2.31
C GLU A 102 5.24 -5.80 -0.97
N HIS A 103 5.65 -4.61 -0.54
CA HIS A 103 6.30 -4.41 0.73
C HIS A 103 5.68 -3.23 1.49
N ILE A 104 5.72 -3.30 2.82
CA ILE A 104 5.64 -2.11 3.67
C ILE A 104 7.05 -1.82 4.17
N VAL A 105 7.53 -0.60 3.93
CA VAL A 105 8.83 -0.14 4.38
C VAL A 105 8.64 0.89 5.48
N GLU A 106 9.39 0.76 6.57
CA GLU A 106 9.57 1.85 7.52
C GLU A 106 10.78 2.68 7.08
N GLU A 107 10.55 3.92 6.67
CA GLU A 107 11.55 4.73 5.95
C GLU A 107 12.72 5.21 6.83
N LEU A 108 12.53 5.34 8.15
CA LEU A 108 13.56 5.91 9.03
C LEU A 108 14.56 4.86 9.57
N SER A 109 14.16 3.59 9.59
CA SER A 109 14.97 2.43 9.97
C SER A 109 15.34 1.53 8.78
N GLU A 110 14.79 1.82 7.60
CA GLU A 110 14.88 0.98 6.38
C GLU A 110 14.33 -0.44 6.57
N TYR A 111 13.53 -0.67 7.62
CA TYR A 111 12.92 -1.96 7.90
C TYR A 111 11.88 -2.32 6.84
N ARG A 112 11.80 -3.60 6.47
CA ARG A 112 10.90 -4.09 5.41
C ARG A 112 10.03 -5.23 5.89
N ILE A 113 8.73 -5.13 5.61
CA ILE A 113 7.71 -6.15 5.86
C ILE A 113 7.23 -6.66 4.50
N PRO A 114 7.58 -7.89 4.09
CA PRO A 114 7.06 -8.48 2.86
C PRO A 114 5.57 -8.82 3.04
N LEU A 115 4.73 -8.48 2.05
CA LEU A 115 3.29 -8.73 2.09
C LEU A 115 2.87 -10.03 1.38
N GLY A 116 3.82 -10.74 0.78
CA GLY A 116 3.55 -11.90 -0.06
C GLY A 116 2.91 -11.50 -1.40
N PRO A 117 2.51 -12.50 -2.22
CA PRO A 117 1.91 -12.22 -3.52
C PRO A 117 0.56 -11.54 -3.38
N THR A 118 0.29 -10.55 -4.24
CA THR A 118 -1.03 -9.96 -4.37
C THR A 118 -2.04 -11.04 -4.78
N PRO A 119 -3.19 -11.19 -4.09
CA PRO A 119 -4.23 -12.11 -4.51
C PRO A 119 -4.70 -11.76 -5.93
N VAL A 120 -4.70 -12.76 -6.83
CA VAL A 120 -5.10 -12.62 -8.24
C VAL A 120 -6.60 -12.37 -8.42
#